data_AF-A0A069DR89-F1
#
_entry.id   AF-A0A069DR89-F1
#
_cell.length_a   1.000
_cell.length_b   1.000
_cell.length_c   1.000
_cell.angle_alpha   90.00
_cell.angle_beta   90.00
_cell.angle_gamma   90.00
#
_symmetry.space_group_name_H-M   'P 1'
#
loop_
_entity.id
_entity.type
_entity.pdbx_description
1 polymer ?
#
loop_
_entity_poly.entity_id
_entity_poly.type
_entity_poly.pdbx_seq_one_letter_code
_entity_poly.pdbx_strand_id
1 'polypeptide(L)'
;MSGLIKNILKPSYLRSTTSFVSSKLTFNVPANQPFRNMWSLSSFHKRNEIIMRKNVGGCNCGCQVMSVHTKGEKELAEFLTEEIAAEKELQGRKLPNEVNGFQINVNGPEVTLVKHVGNETITVKFNVNHSVGEETEYDASESGPTSKDEAKPIINRPPFDVEIKRGSQVLGFRCSMVVPPPKDSTSSDDPYNDLFAIDEIVMCDEEWKSTDYHVPGEIMDGTLYDLLMNMLEDKGICNELVEKLTTISTDYEHSLYVSLLEKMQRFVTPAK
;
A
#
# COMPACT_ATOMS: atom_id res chain seq x y z
N MET A 1 1.96 8.51 79.39
CA MET A 1 2.98 7.76 78.63
C MET A 1 2.73 8.11 77.16
N SER A 2 3.27 9.21 76.61
CA SER A 2 4.69 9.46 76.31
C SER A 2 5.26 8.26 75.53
N GLY A 3 5.69 8.32 74.28
CA GLY A 3 6.02 9.38 73.34
C GLY A 3 7.12 8.82 72.40
N LEU A 4 7.37 9.51 71.29
CA LEU A 4 8.63 9.48 70.49
C LEU A 4 8.92 8.22 69.65
N ILE A 5 9.58 8.20 68.48
CA ILE A 5 9.91 9.11 67.37
C ILE A 5 10.99 8.34 66.52
N LYS A 6 11.06 8.56 65.18
CA LYS A 6 12.18 8.28 64.22
C LYS A 6 12.46 6.80 63.86
N ASN A 7 12.73 6.39 62.60
CA ASN A 7 13.66 6.87 61.55
C ASN A 7 12.99 6.70 60.15
N ILE A 8 13.02 7.61 59.16
CA ILE A 8 14.09 8.27 58.39
C ILE A 8 15.11 7.29 57.77
N LEU A 9 15.00 7.06 56.45
CA LEU A 9 16.01 7.38 55.42
C LEU A 9 15.43 7.14 54.02
N LYS A 10 15.45 8.18 53.16
CA LYS A 10 15.31 8.08 51.69
C LYS A 10 16.71 7.79 51.06
N PRO A 11 16.90 7.97 49.73
CA PRO A 11 17.21 6.95 48.74
C PRO A 11 18.71 6.89 48.41
N SER A 12 19.14 5.88 47.65
CA SER A 12 20.42 5.92 46.95
C SER A 12 20.27 5.41 45.53
N TYR A 13 20.46 6.37 44.63
CA TYR A 13 20.91 6.18 43.27
C TYR A 13 22.10 5.21 43.23
N LEU A 14 22.04 4.22 42.35
CA LEU A 14 23.23 3.71 41.68
C LEU A 14 22.94 3.60 40.20
N ARG A 15 23.58 4.52 39.47
CA ARG A 15 23.91 4.38 38.05
C ARG A 15 24.64 3.05 37.86
N SER A 16 24.16 2.21 36.95
CA SER A 16 25.00 1.19 36.34
C SER A 16 25.33 1.66 34.93
N THR A 17 26.56 2.16 34.79
CA THR A 17 27.17 2.53 33.52
C THR A 17 27.97 1.36 32.98
N THR A 18 27.76 1.12 31.68
CA THR A 18 28.69 0.56 30.68
C THR A 18 29.14 -0.90 30.82
N SER A 19 28.71 -1.70 29.85
CA SER A 19 29.63 -2.46 29.01
C SER A 19 29.11 -2.48 27.57
N PHE A 20 29.77 -1.68 26.72
CA PHE A 20 29.62 -1.72 25.27
C PHE A 20 30.25 -3.01 24.75
N VAL A 21 29.44 -3.89 24.14
CA VAL A 21 29.96 -4.93 23.25
C VAL A 21 29.83 -4.39 21.83
N SER A 22 30.95 -3.92 21.29
CA SER A 22 31.09 -3.55 19.90
C SER A 22 31.17 -4.82 19.05
N SER A 23 30.02 -5.28 18.58
CA SER A 23 29.94 -6.12 17.38
C SER A 23 30.15 -5.19 16.19
N LYS A 24 31.34 -5.25 15.58
CA LYS A 24 31.62 -4.66 14.26
C LYS A 24 30.72 -5.34 13.23
N LEU A 25 29.53 -4.79 13.00
CA LEU A 25 28.79 -5.00 11.78
C LEU A 25 29.19 -3.89 10.82
N THR A 26 29.99 -4.27 9.84
CA THR A 26 30.29 -3.47 8.66
C THR A 26 28.98 -3.12 7.97
N PHE A 27 28.53 -1.87 8.11
CA PHE A 27 27.51 -1.28 7.24
C PHE A 27 28.13 -1.17 5.84
N ASN A 28 27.88 -2.18 5.00
CA ASN A 28 28.00 -2.00 3.57
C ASN A 28 26.84 -1.11 3.16
N VAL A 29 27.15 0.11 2.76
CA VAL A 29 26.24 0.94 1.95
C VAL A 29 26.18 0.29 0.57
N PRO A 30 25.05 -0.25 0.10
CA PRO A 30 24.85 -0.42 -1.32
C PRO A 30 24.40 0.92 -1.87
N ALA A 31 25.18 1.39 -2.84
CA ALA A 31 24.80 2.45 -3.74
C ALA A 31 23.43 2.18 -4.37
N ASN A 32 22.71 3.27 -4.65
CA ASN A 32 21.67 3.39 -5.67
C ASN A 32 21.83 2.32 -6.78
N GLN A 33 20.89 1.36 -6.83
CA GLN A 33 20.70 0.47 -7.97
C GLN A 33 19.19 0.36 -8.23
N PRO A 34 18.72 0.65 -9.45
CA PRO A 34 17.33 0.47 -9.82
C PRO A 34 17.10 -1.03 -10.06
N PHE A 35 16.34 -1.68 -9.18
CA PHE A 35 15.93 -3.06 -9.43
C PHE A 35 14.78 -3.07 -10.43
N ARG A 36 15.13 -3.49 -11.64
CA ARG A 36 14.20 -3.94 -12.68
C ARG A 36 13.63 -5.28 -12.24
N ASN A 37 12.34 -5.34 -11.94
CA ASN A 37 11.62 -6.61 -11.96
C ASN A 37 10.93 -6.71 -13.33
N MET A 38 11.73 -7.25 -14.26
CA MET A 38 11.27 -7.76 -15.54
C MET A 38 10.46 -9.03 -15.28
N TRP A 39 9.27 -9.09 -15.85
CA TRP A 39 8.59 -10.34 -16.10
C TRP A 39 9.55 -11.37 -16.69
N SER A 40 9.55 -12.55 -16.08
CA SER A 40 10.36 -13.70 -16.46
C SER A 40 10.03 -14.12 -17.90
N LEU A 41 10.86 -13.69 -18.86
CA LEU A 41 10.79 -14.16 -20.23
C LEU A 41 11.64 -15.41 -20.39
N SER A 42 10.95 -16.49 -20.69
CA SER A 42 11.42 -17.81 -21.08
C SER A 42 12.64 -17.79 -22.03
N SER A 43 13.62 -18.64 -21.71
CA SER A 43 14.80 -18.95 -22.51
C SER A 43 14.47 -19.37 -23.95
N PHE A 44 14.71 -18.49 -24.93
CA PHE A 44 14.97 -18.88 -26.32
C PHE A 44 16.35 -18.42 -26.75
N HIS A 45 17.30 -19.37 -26.68
CA HIS A 45 18.65 -19.20 -27.20
C HIS A 45 18.62 -19.45 -28.71
N LYS A 46 18.62 -18.38 -29.52
CA LYS A 46 19.26 -18.39 -30.85
C LYS A 46 19.57 -16.98 -31.33
N ARG A 47 20.87 -16.78 -31.58
CA ARG A 47 21.54 -15.58 -32.11
C ARG A 47 20.81 -14.99 -33.31
N ASN A 48 20.72 -13.68 -33.38
CA ASN A 48 20.72 -12.94 -34.64
C ASN A 48 21.48 -11.62 -34.48
N GLU A 49 22.36 -11.36 -35.43
CA GLU A 49 23.22 -10.18 -35.52
C GLU A 49 22.40 -8.88 -35.59
N ILE A 50 22.89 -7.86 -34.89
CA ILE A 50 22.41 -6.48 -35.01
C ILE A 50 22.85 -5.96 -36.38
N ILE A 51 21.97 -6.07 -37.38
CA ILE A 51 22.13 -5.36 -38.65
C ILE A 51 21.34 -4.05 -38.54
N MET A 52 22.05 -2.95 -38.29
CA MET A 52 21.59 -1.59 -38.56
C MET A 52 21.31 -1.45 -40.07
N ARG A 53 20.04 -1.57 -40.48
CA ARG A 53 19.60 -1.16 -41.83
C ARG A 53 18.95 0.23 -41.76
N LYS A 54 19.71 1.23 -42.19
CA LYS A 54 19.20 2.48 -42.74
C LYS A 54 18.36 2.15 -43.98
N ASN A 55 17.08 2.50 -43.99
CA ASN A 55 16.40 2.95 -45.21
C ASN A 55 15.13 3.75 -44.85
N VAL A 56 15.30 5.05 -44.63
CA VAL A 56 14.18 6.01 -44.68
C VAL A 56 14.04 6.42 -46.14
N GLY A 57 13.31 5.61 -46.91
CA GLY A 57 12.86 5.98 -48.25
C GLY A 57 11.63 6.89 -48.14
N GLY A 58 11.86 8.20 -48.09
CA GLY A 58 10.78 9.19 -48.19
C GLY A 58 10.21 9.23 -49.61
N CYS A 59 8.88 9.30 -49.71
CA CYS A 59 8.18 9.52 -50.98
C CYS A 59 8.12 11.03 -51.26
N ASN A 60 8.33 11.44 -52.52
CA ASN A 60 8.28 12.83 -52.97
C ASN A 60 6.86 13.28 -53.40
N CYS A 61 5.80 12.58 -52.96
CA CYS A 61 4.44 13.09 -53.03
C CYS A 61 4.09 13.68 -51.67
N GLY A 62 3.62 14.93 -51.61
CA GLY A 62 3.36 15.69 -50.37
C GLY A 62 2.21 15.19 -49.49
N CYS A 63 2.11 13.88 -49.27
CA CYS A 63 1.16 13.20 -48.40
C CYS A 63 1.88 12.08 -47.64
N GLN A 64 2.66 12.41 -46.61
CA GLN A 64 3.24 11.40 -45.71
C GLN A 64 3.32 11.91 -44.27
N VAL A 65 2.20 11.81 -43.56
CA VAL A 65 2.22 11.41 -42.15
C VAL A 65 1.50 10.06 -42.06
N MET A 66 1.99 9.08 -42.82
CA MET A 66 1.59 7.70 -42.59
C MET A 66 2.33 7.29 -41.32
N SER A 67 1.59 7.13 -40.22
CA SER A 67 2.10 6.59 -38.96
C SER A 67 2.75 5.23 -39.24
N VAL A 68 4.07 5.21 -39.44
CA VAL A 68 4.82 3.99 -39.71
C VAL A 68 5.04 3.32 -38.37
N HIS A 69 4.05 2.53 -37.94
CA HIS A 69 4.20 1.73 -36.74
C HIS A 69 5.40 0.80 -36.85
N THR A 70 6.23 0.80 -35.82
CA THR A 70 7.42 -0.07 -35.78
C THR A 70 7.00 -1.53 -35.68
N LYS A 71 7.89 -2.47 -36.05
CA LYS A 71 7.64 -3.91 -35.85
C LYS A 71 7.31 -4.22 -34.38
N GLY A 72 8.00 -3.55 -33.45
CA GLY A 72 7.78 -3.72 -32.01
C GLY A 72 6.39 -3.25 -31.56
N GLU A 73 5.85 -2.18 -32.13
CA GLU A 73 4.50 -1.71 -31.80
C GLU A 73 3.41 -2.69 -32.25
N LYS A 74 3.63 -3.39 -33.36
CA LYS A 74 2.70 -4.44 -33.82
C LYS A 74 2.73 -5.66 -32.91
N GLU A 75 3.92 -6.15 -32.58
CA GLU A 75 4.09 -7.27 -31.65
C GLU A 75 3.51 -6.94 -30.26
N LEU A 76 3.71 -5.70 -29.80
CA LEU A 76 3.14 -5.22 -28.55
C LEU A 76 1.60 -5.15 -28.61
N ALA A 77 1.01 -4.72 -29.73
CA ALA A 77 -0.44 -4.66 -29.88
C ALA A 77 -1.09 -6.05 -29.87
N GLU A 78 -0.45 -7.04 -30.51
CA GLU A 78 -0.87 -8.44 -30.50
C GLU A 78 -0.82 -9.01 -29.08
N PHE A 79 0.32 -8.85 -28.41
CA PHE A 79 0.49 -9.26 -27.01
C PHE A 79 -0.56 -8.64 -26.08
N LEU A 80 -0.77 -7.32 -26.16
CA LEU A 80 -1.76 -6.64 -25.31
C LEU A 80 -3.19 -7.12 -25.54
N THR A 81 -3.52 -7.58 -26.74
CA THR A 81 -4.86 -8.10 -27.03
C THR A 81 -5.12 -9.40 -26.29
N GLU A 82 -4.14 -10.29 -26.26
CA GLU A 82 -4.20 -11.55 -25.52
C GLU A 82 -4.19 -11.29 -24.00
N GLU A 83 -3.31 -10.41 -23.53
CA GLU A 83 -3.18 -10.09 -22.11
C GLU A 83 -4.44 -9.43 -21.53
N ILE A 84 -5.03 -8.44 -22.23
CA ILE A 84 -6.28 -7.79 -21.80
C ILE A 84 -7.43 -8.81 -21.72
N ALA A 85 -7.47 -9.78 -22.64
CA ALA A 85 -8.51 -10.80 -22.62
C ALA A 85 -8.36 -11.71 -21.40
N ALA A 86 -7.15 -12.20 -21.13
CA ALA A 86 -6.85 -13.03 -19.97
C ALA A 86 -7.14 -12.29 -18.64
N GLU A 87 -6.68 -11.04 -18.50
CA GLU A 87 -6.85 -10.28 -17.27
C GLU A 87 -8.32 -9.92 -16.99
N LYS A 88 -9.14 -9.71 -18.03
CA LYS A 88 -10.58 -9.49 -17.87
C LYS A 88 -11.34 -10.72 -17.42
N GLU A 89 -10.86 -11.91 -17.76
CA GLU A 89 -11.44 -13.17 -17.26
C GLU A 89 -11.12 -13.38 -15.77
N LEU A 90 -9.97 -12.88 -15.32
CA LEU A 90 -9.54 -12.92 -13.92
C LEU A 90 -10.09 -11.76 -13.08
N GLN A 91 -10.63 -10.73 -13.72
CA GLN A 91 -11.07 -9.52 -13.03
C GLN A 91 -12.15 -9.83 -11.98
N GLY A 92 -11.90 -9.36 -10.76
CA GLY A 92 -12.77 -9.52 -9.61
C GLY A 92 -14.12 -8.81 -9.73
N ARG A 93 -14.87 -8.79 -8.63
CA ARG A 93 -16.20 -8.16 -8.59
C ARG A 93 -16.07 -6.64 -8.76
N LYS A 94 -17.13 -6.02 -9.29
CA LYS A 94 -17.20 -4.55 -9.32
C LYS A 94 -17.14 -4.00 -7.91
N LEU A 95 -16.42 -2.87 -7.78
CA LEU A 95 -16.34 -2.10 -6.55
C LEU A 95 -17.73 -1.90 -5.93
N PRO A 96 -17.90 -2.19 -4.62
CA PRO A 96 -19.13 -1.87 -3.93
C PRO A 96 -19.32 -0.36 -3.83
N ASN A 97 -20.56 0.10 -3.80
CA ASN A 97 -20.87 1.52 -3.60
C ASN A 97 -20.74 1.94 -2.12
N GLU A 98 -20.85 0.98 -1.20
CA GLU A 98 -20.83 1.21 0.23
C GLU A 98 -20.12 0.06 0.95
N VAL A 99 -19.36 0.39 2.00
CA VAL A 99 -18.71 -0.57 2.89
C VAL A 99 -18.85 -0.11 4.34
N ASN A 100 -19.43 -0.92 5.22
CA ASN A 100 -19.56 -0.62 6.67
C ASN A 100 -20.19 0.77 6.99
N GLY A 101 -21.13 1.23 6.16
CA GLY A 101 -21.74 2.57 6.30
C GLY A 101 -20.94 3.71 5.67
N PHE A 102 -19.81 3.42 5.03
CA PHE A 102 -19.00 4.38 4.27
C PHE A 102 -19.38 4.34 2.80
N GLN A 103 -19.71 5.50 2.23
CA GLN A 103 -19.89 5.67 0.79
C GLN A 103 -18.53 5.75 0.10
N ILE A 104 -18.33 4.96 -0.94
CA ILE A 104 -17.08 4.91 -1.69
C ILE A 104 -17.16 5.88 -2.87
N ASN A 105 -16.19 6.79 -2.94
CA ASN A 105 -15.95 7.67 -4.07
C ASN A 105 -14.55 7.42 -4.63
N VAL A 106 -14.42 7.51 -5.94
CA VAL A 106 -13.21 7.10 -6.65
C VAL A 106 -12.82 8.20 -7.65
N ASN A 107 -11.56 8.62 -7.59
CA ASN A 107 -10.99 9.62 -8.49
C ASN A 107 -9.61 9.17 -8.99
N GLY A 108 -9.58 8.51 -10.15
CA GLY A 108 -8.34 7.89 -10.64
C GLY A 108 -7.83 6.86 -9.63
N PRO A 109 -6.55 6.86 -9.22
CA PRO A 109 -6.02 5.89 -8.26
C PRO A 109 -6.38 6.20 -6.79
N GLU A 110 -7.04 7.33 -6.53
CA GLU A 110 -7.42 7.74 -5.18
C GLU A 110 -8.84 7.27 -4.86
N VAL A 111 -9.00 6.63 -3.70
CA VAL A 111 -10.27 6.13 -3.18
C VAL A 111 -10.56 6.84 -1.87
N THR A 112 -11.78 7.38 -1.76
CA THR A 112 -12.27 8.11 -0.59
C THR A 112 -13.54 7.46 -0.07
N LEU A 113 -13.54 7.08 1.21
CA LEU A 113 -14.68 6.54 1.93
C LEU A 113 -15.22 7.61 2.87
N VAL A 114 -16.51 7.93 2.80
CA VAL A 114 -17.13 8.97 3.64
C VAL A 114 -18.28 8.39 4.44
N LYS A 115 -18.26 8.63 5.75
CA LYS A 115 -19.35 8.28 6.68
C LYS A 115 -19.70 9.47 7.55
N HIS A 116 -21.00 9.74 7.67
CA HIS A 116 -21.51 10.79 8.55
C HIS A 116 -22.11 10.17 9.82
N VAL A 117 -21.67 10.64 10.98
CA VAL A 117 -22.16 10.18 12.29
C VAL A 117 -22.55 11.41 13.12
N GLY A 118 -23.85 11.71 13.18
CA GLY A 118 -24.34 12.90 13.87
C GLY A 118 -23.73 14.19 13.30
N ASN A 119 -22.95 14.91 14.11
CA ASN A 119 -22.27 16.15 13.72
C ASN A 119 -20.82 15.93 13.24
N GLU A 120 -20.41 14.67 13.10
CA GLU A 120 -19.05 14.30 12.70
C GLU A 120 -19.05 13.75 11.27
N THR A 121 -17.99 14.03 10.54
CA THR A 121 -17.72 13.40 9.24
C THR A 121 -16.40 12.66 9.32
N ILE A 122 -16.46 11.35 9.08
CA ILE A 122 -15.31 10.45 9.08
C ILE A 122 -14.98 10.17 7.61
N THR A 123 -13.75 10.47 7.22
CA THR A 123 -13.26 10.25 5.86
C THR A 123 -12.04 9.35 5.91
N VAL A 124 -12.02 8.29 5.11
CA VAL A 124 -10.84 7.43 4.92
C VAL A 124 -10.37 7.57 3.50
N LYS A 125 -9.09 7.90 3.29
CA LYS A 125 -8.49 8.10 1.97
C LYS A 125 -7.32 7.15 1.79
N PHE A 126 -7.22 6.53 0.63
CA PHE A 126 -6.04 5.75 0.27
C PHE A 126 -5.80 5.83 -1.23
N ASN A 127 -4.56 5.53 -1.62
CA ASN A 127 -4.13 5.52 -3.00
C ASN A 127 -3.59 4.15 -3.37
N VAL A 128 -4.04 3.58 -4.48
CA VAL A 128 -3.65 2.23 -4.91
C VAL A 128 -2.34 2.19 -5.72
N ASN A 129 -1.71 3.34 -5.98
CA ASN A 129 -0.39 3.37 -6.62
C ASN A 129 0.69 2.88 -5.65
N HIS A 130 1.65 2.10 -6.17
CA HIS A 130 2.84 1.64 -5.42
C HIS A 130 2.54 0.88 -4.13
N SER A 131 1.34 0.32 -3.99
CA SER A 131 0.87 -0.29 -2.74
C SER A 131 0.77 -1.82 -2.81
N VAL A 132 1.13 -2.42 -3.95
CA VAL A 132 1.27 -3.87 -4.09
C VAL A 132 2.41 -4.32 -3.19
N GLY A 133 2.08 -5.11 -2.16
CA GLY A 133 3.05 -5.58 -1.18
C GLY A 133 3.99 -6.64 -1.76
N GLU A 134 5.23 -6.67 -1.26
CA GLU A 134 6.06 -7.87 -1.41
C GLU A 134 5.44 -8.98 -0.55
N GLU A 135 5.31 -10.19 -1.11
CA GLU A 135 4.84 -11.37 -0.38
C GLU A 135 5.61 -11.51 0.93
N THR A 136 4.92 -11.39 2.05
CA THR A 136 5.45 -11.90 3.31
C THR A 136 5.29 -13.42 3.33
N GLU A 137 6.19 -14.14 4.02
CA GLU A 137 6.10 -15.60 4.19
C GLU A 137 4.74 -16.07 4.76
N TYR A 138 3.93 -15.14 5.26
CA TYR A 138 2.64 -15.32 5.91
C TYR A 138 1.42 -15.09 4.99
N ASP A 139 1.58 -14.47 3.82
CA ASP A 139 0.54 -14.46 2.77
C ASP A 139 0.47 -15.80 2.02
N ALA A 140 1.45 -16.68 2.25
CA ALA A 140 1.41 -18.07 1.83
C ALA A 140 0.51 -18.86 2.80
N SER A 141 -0.76 -19.02 2.44
CA SER A 141 -1.56 -20.15 2.92
C SER A 141 -0.72 -21.44 2.86
N GLU A 142 -0.88 -22.33 3.84
CA GLU A 142 -0.19 -23.63 4.04
C GLU A 142 -0.33 -24.67 2.90
N SER A 143 -0.57 -24.23 1.67
CA SER A 143 -0.42 -25.05 0.47
C SER A 143 0.91 -24.67 -0.16
N GLY A 144 1.97 -25.42 0.13
CA GLY A 144 3.19 -25.35 -0.67
C GLY A 144 2.84 -25.53 -2.17
N PRO A 145 3.66 -25.01 -3.10
CA PRO A 145 3.35 -25.05 -4.52
C PRO A 145 3.39 -26.50 -5.02
N THR A 146 2.23 -27.16 -5.03
CA THR A 146 2.02 -28.45 -5.69
C THR A 146 1.30 -28.26 -7.02
N SER A 147 1.80 -27.36 -7.85
CA SER A 147 1.67 -27.36 -9.33
C SER A 147 2.07 -25.98 -9.87
N LYS A 148 2.43 -25.93 -11.16
CA LYS A 148 2.87 -24.71 -11.86
C LYS A 148 1.73 -23.76 -12.24
N ASP A 149 0.51 -23.99 -11.76
CA ASP A 149 -0.72 -23.36 -12.27
C ASP A 149 -1.44 -22.44 -11.27
N GLU A 150 -0.90 -22.23 -10.07
CA GLU A 150 -1.47 -21.27 -9.11
C GLU A 150 -0.53 -20.07 -8.98
N ALA A 151 -0.69 -19.10 -9.88
CA ALA A 151 -0.13 -17.77 -9.67
C ALA A 151 -0.67 -17.25 -8.33
N LYS A 152 0.23 -16.99 -7.39
CA LYS A 152 -0.15 -16.52 -6.06
C LYS A 152 -0.89 -15.18 -6.16
N PRO A 153 -1.95 -14.97 -5.36
CA PRO A 153 -2.76 -13.77 -5.45
C PRO A 153 -1.94 -12.54 -5.05
N ILE A 154 -1.91 -11.54 -5.93
CA ILE A 154 -1.31 -10.23 -5.65
C ILE A 154 -2.23 -9.50 -4.67
N ILE A 155 -1.71 -9.08 -3.52
CA ILE A 155 -2.48 -8.38 -2.49
C ILE A 155 -1.99 -6.94 -2.38
N ASN A 156 -2.92 -6.00 -2.41
CA ASN A 156 -2.65 -4.57 -2.35
C ASN A 156 -2.95 -4.01 -0.95
N ARG A 157 -1.94 -3.52 -0.23
CA ARG A 157 -2.06 -3.01 1.15
C ARG A 157 -1.61 -1.55 1.26
N PRO A 158 -2.36 -0.60 0.70
CA PRO A 158 -1.98 0.81 0.73
C PRO A 158 -2.04 1.37 2.16
N PRO A 159 -1.14 2.30 2.52
CA PRO A 159 -1.37 3.14 3.67
C PRO A 159 -2.64 3.97 3.44
N PHE A 160 -3.34 4.27 4.53
CA PHE A 160 -4.59 5.02 4.48
C PHE A 160 -4.61 6.12 5.53
N ASP A 161 -5.22 7.24 5.16
CA ASP A 161 -5.38 8.40 6.02
C ASP A 161 -6.83 8.45 6.53
N VAL A 162 -7.02 8.65 7.83
CA VAL A 162 -8.32 8.82 8.47
C VAL A 162 -8.47 10.26 8.96
N GLU A 163 -9.53 10.92 8.52
CA GLU A 163 -9.89 12.28 8.94
C GLU A 163 -11.21 12.25 9.71
N ILE A 164 -11.19 12.70 10.96
CA ILE A 164 -12.39 12.90 11.77
C ILE A 164 -12.63 14.41 11.90
N LYS A 165 -13.65 14.91 11.22
CA LYS A 165 -14.01 16.33 11.23
C LYS A 165 -15.15 16.62 12.22
N ARG A 166 -14.92 17.59 13.11
CA ARG A 166 -15.88 18.13 14.08
C ARG A 166 -15.95 19.66 13.97
N GLY A 167 -16.98 20.17 13.33
CA GLY A 167 -17.09 21.62 13.08
C GLY A 167 -15.92 22.11 12.20
N SER A 168 -15.10 23.01 12.74
CA SER A 168 -13.90 23.53 12.06
C SER A 168 -12.63 22.75 12.38
N GLN A 169 -12.64 21.76 13.25
CA GLN A 169 -11.42 21.02 13.62
C GLN A 169 -11.38 19.65 12.93
N VAL A 170 -10.18 19.23 12.55
CA VAL A 170 -9.91 17.92 11.94
C VAL A 170 -8.84 17.21 12.74
N LEU A 171 -9.15 16.00 13.18
CA LEU A 171 -8.17 15.08 13.74
C LEU A 171 -7.81 14.06 12.65
N GLY A 172 -6.56 14.11 12.19
CA GLY A 172 -6.04 13.26 11.12
C GLY A 172 -5.12 12.17 11.66
N PHE A 173 -5.23 10.99 11.07
CA PHE A 173 -4.38 9.84 11.35
C PHE A 173 -3.82 9.32 10.04
N ARG A 174 -2.53 9.03 10.00
CA ARG A 174 -1.91 8.26 8.94
C ARG A 174 -1.67 6.85 9.45
N CYS A 175 -2.20 5.86 8.74
CA CYS A 175 -2.19 4.48 9.16
C CYS A 175 -1.54 3.57 8.11
N SER A 176 -0.85 2.54 8.58
CA SER A 176 -0.30 1.46 7.77
C SER A 176 -1.00 0.15 8.08
N MET A 177 -1.25 -0.67 7.06
CA MET A 177 -1.78 -2.02 7.24
C MET A 177 -0.66 -2.97 7.66
N VAL A 178 -0.90 -3.77 8.70
CA VAL A 178 0.08 -4.71 9.26
C VAL A 178 -0.34 -6.13 8.93
N VAL A 179 0.62 -7.00 8.63
CA VAL A 179 0.37 -8.45 8.50
C VAL A 179 0.48 -9.05 9.90
N PRO A 180 -0.60 -9.57 10.50
CA PRO A 180 -0.51 -10.22 11.80
C PRO A 180 0.34 -11.50 11.69
N PRO A 181 1.14 -11.84 12.72
CA PRO A 181 1.88 -13.09 12.75
C PRO A 181 0.93 -14.30 12.81
N PRO A 182 1.35 -15.48 12.32
CA PRO A 182 0.51 -16.68 12.30
C PRO A 182 0.07 -17.10 13.71
N LYS A 183 -1.20 -17.53 13.79
CA LYS A 183 -1.97 -17.83 15.02
C LYS A 183 -1.42 -18.97 15.89
N ASP A 184 -0.31 -19.59 15.52
CA ASP A 184 0.27 -20.73 16.23
C ASP A 184 1.29 -20.35 17.31
N SER A 185 1.57 -19.05 17.50
CA SER A 185 2.69 -18.61 18.35
C SER A 185 2.34 -17.84 19.62
N THR A 186 1.10 -17.37 19.85
CA THR A 186 0.77 -16.70 21.11
C THR A 186 -0.65 -16.95 21.59
N SER A 187 -0.75 -17.07 22.92
CA SER A 187 -1.98 -17.15 23.71
C SER A 187 -3.04 -16.17 23.22
N SER A 188 -4.30 -16.59 23.24
CA SER A 188 -5.52 -15.85 22.83
C SER A 188 -5.77 -14.48 23.50
N ASP A 189 -4.81 -13.95 24.25
CA ASP A 189 -4.85 -12.70 25.01
C ASP A 189 -3.72 -11.72 24.61
N ASP A 190 -3.14 -11.85 23.39
CA ASP A 190 -2.13 -10.91 22.92
C ASP A 190 -2.79 -9.59 22.45
N PRO A 191 -2.44 -8.42 23.01
CA PRO A 191 -3.01 -7.13 22.64
C PRO A 191 -2.57 -6.63 21.24
N TYR A 192 -1.79 -7.42 20.49
CA TYR A 192 -1.23 -7.09 19.18
C TYR A 192 -1.94 -7.82 18.03
N ASN A 193 -3.28 -7.81 18.03
CA ASN A 193 -4.08 -8.43 16.97
C ASN A 193 -4.67 -7.41 15.97
N ASP A 194 -4.21 -6.17 16.02
CA ASP A 194 -4.64 -5.13 15.10
C ASP A 194 -4.07 -5.35 13.70
N LEU A 195 -4.91 -5.17 12.68
CA LEU A 195 -4.53 -5.29 11.27
C LEU A 195 -3.94 -3.99 10.72
N PHE A 196 -3.79 -2.96 11.56
CA PHE A 196 -3.24 -1.67 11.19
C PHE A 196 -2.59 -0.99 12.41
N ALA A 197 -1.69 -0.05 12.13
CA ALA A 197 -1.05 0.79 13.13
C ALA A 197 -1.21 2.27 12.78
N ILE A 198 -1.15 3.15 13.79
CA ILE A 198 -1.08 4.60 13.59
C ILE A 198 0.39 4.99 13.42
N ASP A 199 0.74 5.44 12.22
CA ASP A 199 2.09 5.92 11.90
C ASP A 199 2.28 7.37 12.36
N GLU A 200 1.27 8.22 12.14
CA GLU A 200 1.32 9.64 12.50
C GLU A 200 -0.06 10.18 12.90
N ILE A 201 -0.07 11.18 13.77
CA ILE A 201 -1.25 11.97 14.13
C ILE A 201 -1.04 13.45 13.83
N VAL A 202 -2.12 14.11 13.41
CA VAL A 202 -2.16 15.55 13.17
C VAL A 202 -3.46 16.14 13.72
N MET A 203 -3.41 17.36 14.24
CA MET A 203 -4.58 18.16 14.56
C MET A 203 -4.54 19.43 13.72
N CYS A 204 -5.60 19.68 12.95
CA CYS A 204 -5.69 20.77 12.00
C CYS A 204 -6.92 21.63 12.23
N ASP A 205 -6.80 22.92 11.91
CA ASP A 205 -7.94 23.80 11.74
C ASP A 205 -8.35 23.79 10.26
N GLU A 206 -9.61 23.43 10.02
CA GLU A 206 -10.35 23.34 8.75
C GLU A 206 -10.01 22.16 7.84
N GLU A 207 -8.74 22.07 7.41
CA GLU A 207 -8.26 21.13 6.39
C GLU A 207 -6.85 20.64 6.73
N TRP A 208 -6.58 19.36 6.46
CA TRP A 208 -5.26 18.76 6.65
C TRP A 208 -4.28 19.25 5.60
N LYS A 209 -3.23 19.95 6.04
CA LYS A 209 -2.12 20.40 5.20
C LYS A 209 -0.81 19.74 5.61
N SER A 210 0.10 19.58 4.65
CA SER A 210 1.46 19.06 4.91
C SER A 210 2.33 19.98 5.76
N THR A 211 1.89 21.22 6.00
CA THR A 211 2.58 22.21 6.83
C THR A 211 2.22 22.13 8.31
N ASP A 212 1.21 21.32 8.66
CA ASP A 212 0.75 21.19 10.03
C ASP A 212 1.76 20.39 10.88
N TYR A 213 1.55 20.36 12.19
CA TYR A 213 2.45 19.64 13.09
C TYR A 213 2.06 18.17 13.19
N HIS A 214 2.95 17.28 12.71
CA HIS A 214 2.78 15.83 12.75
C HIS A 214 3.58 15.22 13.91
N VAL A 215 2.97 14.26 14.60
CA VAL A 215 3.64 13.46 15.64
C VAL A 215 3.67 12.00 15.21
N PRO A 216 4.86 11.38 15.09
CA PRO A 216 4.97 9.94 14.84
C PRO A 216 4.39 9.10 15.97
N GLY A 217 3.72 8.00 15.63
CA GLY A 217 3.17 7.04 16.58
C GLY A 217 4.24 6.40 17.48
N GLU A 218 5.45 6.19 16.95
CA GLU A 218 6.57 5.55 17.68
C GLU A 218 7.01 6.31 18.94
N ILE A 219 6.84 7.64 18.97
CA ILE A 219 7.23 8.49 20.11
C ILE A 219 6.05 8.84 21.02
N MET A 220 4.86 8.32 20.70
CA MET A 220 3.64 8.58 21.45
C MET A 220 3.63 7.79 22.77
N ASP A 221 2.99 8.34 23.79
CA ASP A 221 2.71 7.60 25.02
C ASP A 221 1.76 6.41 24.72
N GLY A 222 2.08 5.23 25.27
CA GLY A 222 1.31 4.02 24.99
C GLY A 222 -0.15 4.10 25.42
N THR A 223 -0.45 4.75 26.56
CA THR A 223 -1.85 4.91 26.99
C THR A 223 -2.61 5.85 26.06
N LEU A 224 -1.96 6.90 25.55
CA LEU A 224 -2.56 7.77 24.54
C LEU A 224 -2.83 7.01 23.24
N TYR A 225 -1.89 6.19 22.79
CA TYR A 225 -2.05 5.36 21.58
C TYR A 225 -3.28 4.44 21.69
N ASP A 226 -3.41 3.71 22.81
CA ASP A 226 -4.53 2.80 23.05
C ASP A 226 -5.88 3.56 23.04
N LEU A 227 -5.95 4.75 23.66
CA LEU A 227 -7.17 5.56 23.66
C LEU A 227 -7.55 6.07 22.26
N LEU A 228 -6.56 6.37 21.41
CA LEU A 228 -6.79 6.77 20.03
C LEU A 228 -7.27 5.60 19.17
N MET A 229 -6.69 4.41 19.34
CA MET A 229 -7.14 3.19 18.68
C MET A 229 -8.58 2.83 19.05
N ASN A 230 -8.93 2.86 20.35
CA ASN A 230 -10.30 2.65 20.81
C ASN A 230 -11.28 3.67 20.19
N MET A 231 -10.86 4.94 20.10
CA MET A 231 -11.67 5.96 19.45
C MET A 231 -11.85 5.68 17.94
N LEU A 232 -10.82 5.22 17.23
CA LEU A 232 -10.94 4.82 15.82
C LEU A 232 -11.93 3.66 15.66
N GLU A 233 -11.87 2.66 16.54
CA GLU A 233 -12.81 1.54 16.55
C GLU A 233 -14.26 1.98 16.77
N ASP A 234 -14.51 2.88 17.74
CA ASP A 234 -15.84 3.47 17.99
C ASP A 234 -16.41 4.21 16.76
N LYS A 235 -15.53 4.73 15.89
CA LYS A 235 -15.91 5.39 14.62
C LYS A 235 -16.12 4.40 13.47
N GLY A 236 -15.85 3.13 13.70
CA GLY A 236 -15.96 2.04 12.72
C GLY A 236 -14.70 1.84 11.89
N ILE A 237 -13.56 2.37 12.32
CA ILE A 237 -12.24 2.05 11.77
C ILE A 237 -11.69 0.87 12.58
N CYS A 238 -12.10 -0.33 12.18
CA CYS A 238 -11.75 -1.58 12.86
C CYS A 238 -11.08 -2.57 11.89
N ASN A 239 -10.60 -3.70 12.42
CA ASN A 239 -9.97 -4.75 11.62
C ASN A 239 -10.87 -5.25 10.46
N GLU A 240 -12.17 -5.37 10.67
CA GLU A 240 -13.12 -5.75 9.61
C GLU A 240 -13.14 -4.73 8.45
N LEU A 241 -12.99 -3.44 8.74
CA LEU A 241 -12.88 -2.42 7.70
C LEU A 241 -11.57 -2.60 6.94
N VAL A 242 -10.45 -2.85 7.62
CA VAL A 242 -9.12 -3.00 7.01
C VAL A 242 -9.05 -4.22 6.09
N GLU A 243 -9.66 -5.36 6.47
CA GLU A 243 -9.77 -6.53 5.59
C GLU A 243 -10.55 -6.21 4.30
N LYS A 244 -11.67 -5.50 4.44
CA LYS A 244 -12.47 -5.06 3.30
C LYS A 244 -11.75 -4.04 2.45
N LEU A 245 -11.01 -3.11 3.06
CA LEU A 245 -10.16 -2.15 2.35
C LEU A 245 -9.09 -2.86 1.54
N THR A 246 -8.44 -3.88 2.10
CA THR A 246 -7.43 -4.70 1.41
C THR A 246 -8.03 -5.43 0.20
N THR A 247 -9.26 -5.94 0.33
CA THR A 247 -9.98 -6.58 -0.77
C THR A 247 -10.32 -5.56 -1.86
N ILE A 248 -10.88 -4.40 -1.46
CA ILE A 248 -11.28 -3.31 -2.35
C ILE A 248 -10.07 -2.72 -3.09
N SER A 249 -8.94 -2.49 -2.40
CA SER A 249 -7.72 -1.97 -2.99
C SER A 249 -7.12 -2.95 -4.00
N THR A 250 -7.19 -4.24 -3.73
CA THR A 250 -6.69 -5.30 -4.62
C THR A 250 -7.53 -5.39 -5.89
N ASP A 251 -8.86 -5.51 -5.75
CA ASP A 251 -9.78 -5.53 -6.90
C ASP A 251 -9.67 -4.24 -7.72
N TYR A 252 -9.52 -3.10 -7.06
CA TYR A 252 -9.46 -1.81 -7.74
C TYR A 252 -8.15 -1.59 -8.49
N GLU A 253 -7.02 -1.97 -7.90
CA GLU A 253 -5.71 -1.91 -8.55
C GLU A 253 -5.70 -2.75 -9.83
N HIS A 254 -6.21 -3.98 -9.75
CA HIS A 254 -6.32 -4.85 -10.92
C HIS A 254 -7.18 -4.23 -12.02
N SER A 255 -8.30 -3.59 -11.65
CA SER A 255 -9.14 -2.86 -12.61
C SER A 255 -8.43 -1.69 -13.30
N LEU A 256 -7.54 -0.99 -12.58
CA LEU A 256 -6.74 0.09 -13.11
C LEU A 256 -5.60 -0.43 -14.00
N TYR A 257 -5.01 -1.58 -13.65
CA TYR A 257 -4.03 -2.26 -14.48
C TYR A 257 -4.63 -2.67 -15.83
N VAL A 258 -5.80 -3.32 -15.85
CA VAL A 258 -6.52 -3.62 -17.10
C VAL A 258 -6.80 -2.34 -17.89
N SER A 259 -7.24 -1.27 -17.21
CA SER A 259 -7.48 0.04 -17.84
C SER A 259 -6.21 0.67 -18.43
N LEU A 260 -5.05 0.45 -17.81
CA LEU A 260 -3.74 0.86 -18.32
C LEU A 260 -3.38 0.08 -19.57
N LEU A 261 -3.55 -1.24 -19.58
CA LEU A 261 -3.31 -2.09 -20.74
C LEU A 261 -4.19 -1.66 -21.93
N GLU A 262 -5.47 -1.38 -21.71
CA GLU A 262 -6.36 -0.86 -22.76
C GLU A 262 -5.90 0.50 -23.31
N LYS A 263 -5.48 1.42 -22.44
CA LYS A 263 -4.96 2.73 -22.89
C LYS A 263 -3.67 2.56 -23.68
N MET A 264 -2.78 1.66 -23.25
CA MET A 264 -1.55 1.33 -23.96
C MET A 264 -1.85 0.69 -25.32
N GLN A 265 -2.81 -0.22 -25.40
CA GLN A 265 -3.26 -0.83 -26.65
C GLN A 265 -3.77 0.25 -27.61
N ARG A 266 -4.62 1.18 -27.14
CA ARG A 266 -5.12 2.30 -27.96
C ARG A 266 -4.01 3.23 -28.44
N PHE A 267 -2.96 3.40 -27.64
CA PHE A 267 -1.81 4.22 -28.02
C PHE A 267 -0.96 3.57 -29.12
N VAL A 268 -0.76 2.24 -29.07
CA VAL A 268 0.04 1.50 -30.07
C VAL A 268 -0.75 1.09 -31.31
N THR A 269 -2.08 1.03 -31.21
CA THR A 269 -2.95 0.69 -32.34
C THR A 269 -3.21 1.93 -33.19
N PRO A 270 -3.07 1.85 -34.53
CA PRO A 270 -3.33 3.00 -35.40
C PRO A 270 -4.77 3.50 -35.26
N ALA A 271 -4.94 4.83 -35.16
CA ALA A 271 -6.24 5.46 -35.36
C ALA A 271 -6.74 5.13 -36.77
N LYS A 272 -7.97 4.60 -36.86
CA LYS A 272 -8.65 4.36 -38.13
C LYS A 272 -9.04 5.66 -38.82
#